data_AF-A0A6N2JYI1-F1
#
_entry.id   AF-A0A6N2JYI1-F1
#
_cell.length_a   1.000
_cell.length_b   1.000
_cell.length_c   1.000
_cell.angle_alpha   90.00
_cell.angle_beta   90.00
_cell.angle_gamma   90.00
#
_symmetry.space_group_name_H-M   'P 1'
#
loop_
_entity.id
_entity.type
_entity.pdbx_description
1 polymer ?
#
loop_
_entity_poly.entity_id
_entity_poly.type
_entity_poly.pdbx_seq_one_letter_code
_entity_poly.pdbx_strand_id
1 'polypeptide(L)'
;MGDWWLYRWQKNSKGRCFEGFYQNRYAVVEVEVRNRGEESYKPDIYGDSIIIERRINQSSSTTVLKDHQGRKVASRREDLRDLVEHFNIDVENPCVIMSQDKSREFLHSGNEKDKFKFFFKATLLQQVNDLLLSINEQLKSANALVDELEASIKPIEKELTELQGKIKNMEHLEEMSQQVQQLKKKLAWSWVYSVDKELQEQMVKVGKLKERIPTCQARIDHELN
;
A
#
# COMPACT_ATOMS: atom_id res chain seq x y z
N MET A 1 18.53 25.93 35.72
CA MET A 1 17.64 26.47 36.77
C MET A 1 16.29 25.84 36.56
N GLY A 2 15.97 24.84 37.37
CA GLY A 2 14.80 23.99 37.19
C GLY A 2 13.60 24.60 37.88
N ASP A 3 12.60 25.01 37.09
CA ASP A 3 11.25 25.24 37.60
C ASP A 3 10.55 23.89 37.67
N TRP A 4 10.65 23.33 38.87
CA TRP A 4 9.93 22.14 39.29
C TRP A 4 8.43 22.35 39.08
N TRP A 5 7.78 21.38 38.46
CA TRP A 5 6.33 21.27 38.39
C TRP A 5 5.73 21.41 39.79
N LEU A 6 5.20 22.60 40.09
CA LEU A 6 4.46 22.85 41.32
C LEU A 6 3.06 22.26 41.14
N TYR A 7 2.96 20.94 41.22
CA TYR A 7 1.68 20.27 41.41
C TYR A 7 1.13 20.73 42.76
N ARG A 8 0.13 21.62 42.73
CA ARG A 8 -0.74 21.86 43.87
C ARG A 8 -1.64 20.63 44.04
N TRP A 9 -1.10 19.59 44.65
CA TRP A 9 -1.89 18.50 45.21
C TRP A 9 -2.50 19.01 46.52
N GLN A 10 -3.78 19.37 46.51
CA GLN A 10 -4.51 19.58 47.76
C GLN A 10 -4.86 18.21 48.35
N LYS A 11 -3.87 17.59 49.01
CA LYS A 11 -4.04 16.31 49.69
C LYS A 11 -4.81 16.55 51.00
N ASN A 12 -6.14 16.53 50.95
CA ASN A 12 -6.94 16.29 52.16
C ASN A 12 -6.76 14.83 52.58
N SER A 13 -5.66 14.56 53.29
CA SER A 13 -5.39 13.28 53.95
C SER A 13 -6.26 13.16 55.20
N LYS A 14 -7.57 13.02 55.00
CA LYS A 14 -8.48 12.32 55.90
C LYS A 14 -9.49 11.64 55.00
N GLY A 15 -9.62 10.32 55.13
CA GLY A 15 -10.82 9.63 54.69
C GLY A 15 -12.00 10.26 55.41
N ARG A 16 -12.61 11.24 54.75
CA ARG A 16 -13.89 11.83 55.06
C ARG A 16 -14.52 12.14 53.71
N CYS A 17 -15.50 11.32 53.35
CA CYS A 17 -16.56 11.77 52.45
C CYS A 17 -16.94 13.19 52.89
N PHE A 18 -16.91 14.14 51.97
CA PHE A 18 -17.50 15.45 52.20
C PHE A 18 -19.02 15.23 52.36
N GLU A 19 -19.45 14.96 53.59
CA GLU A 19 -20.81 15.20 54.04
C GLU A 19 -20.97 16.72 54.18
N GLY A 20 -21.71 17.33 53.25
CA GLY A 20 -22.11 18.73 53.36
C GLY A 20 -22.45 19.33 52.01
N PHE A 21 -23.76 19.39 51.71
CA PHE A 21 -24.42 19.92 50.51
C PHE A 21 -24.58 18.96 49.31
N TYR A 22 -25.34 17.90 49.54
CA TYR A 22 -26.08 17.18 48.50
C TYR A 22 -27.18 18.07 47.91
N GLN A 23 -26.90 18.68 46.76
CA GLN A 23 -27.96 19.05 45.80
C GLN A 23 -27.72 18.48 44.39
N ASN A 24 -26.57 17.83 44.15
CA ASN A 24 -26.26 17.18 42.88
C ASN A 24 -25.94 15.69 43.07
N ARG A 25 -26.61 14.83 42.28
CA ARG A 25 -26.43 13.36 42.27
C ARG A 25 -25.12 12.91 41.60
N TYR A 26 -24.10 13.76 41.58
CA TYR A 26 -22.87 13.55 40.84
C TYR A 26 -21.69 14.30 41.45
N ALA A 27 -20.49 13.76 41.24
CA ALA A 27 -19.21 14.40 41.54
C ALA A 27 -18.56 14.92 40.25
N VAL A 28 -17.83 16.02 40.34
CA VAL A 28 -17.06 16.58 39.22
C VAL A 28 -15.61 16.72 39.64
N VAL A 29 -14.72 16.24 38.77
CA VAL A 29 -13.26 16.41 38.88
C VAL A 29 -12.84 17.25 37.70
N GLU A 30 -12.14 18.35 37.94
CA GLU A 30 -11.64 19.24 36.89
C GLU A 30 -10.13 19.39 37.00
N VAL A 31 -9.44 19.28 35.87
CA VAL A 31 -7.99 19.46 35.75
C VAL A 31 -7.72 20.48 34.66
N GLU A 32 -7.01 21.54 35.00
CA GLU A 32 -6.55 22.53 34.03
C GLU A 32 -5.09 22.25 33.64
N VAL A 33 -4.86 22.06 32.35
CA VAL A 33 -3.54 21.84 31.76
C VAL A 33 -3.13 23.13 31.05
N ARG A 34 -1.92 23.61 31.34
CA ARG A 34 -1.35 24.79 30.69
C ARG A 34 -1.05 24.48 29.22
N ASN A 35 -1.52 25.32 28.30
CA ASN A 35 -1.37 25.15 26.86
C ASN A 35 -0.71 26.37 26.22
N ARG A 36 0.57 26.60 26.53
CA ARG A 36 1.34 27.76 26.07
C ARG A 36 2.71 27.34 25.56
N GLY A 37 3.25 28.10 24.62
CA GLY A 37 4.57 27.87 24.02
C GLY A 37 4.48 27.18 22.66
N GLU A 38 5.66 26.87 22.11
CA GLU A 38 5.83 26.26 20.79
C GLU A 38 5.18 24.87 20.71
N GLU A 39 5.17 24.13 21.81
CA GLU A 39 4.57 22.80 21.95
C GLU A 39 3.08 22.84 22.38
N SER A 40 2.35 23.91 22.08
CA SER A 40 0.93 24.01 22.44
C SER A 40 0.06 23.08 21.60
N TYR A 41 -0.88 22.39 22.25
CA TYR A 41 -1.86 21.52 21.62
C TYR A 41 -3.04 22.34 21.08
N LYS A 42 -3.14 22.45 19.75
CA LYS A 42 -4.25 23.11 19.03
C LYS A 42 -4.63 24.47 19.67
N PRO A 43 -3.69 25.43 19.75
CA PRO A 43 -3.89 26.70 20.46
C PRO A 43 -5.06 27.52 19.90
N ASP A 44 -5.36 27.44 18.61
CA ASP A 44 -6.52 28.13 17.99
C ASP A 44 -7.87 27.63 18.53
N ILE A 45 -7.92 26.39 19.03
CA ILE A 45 -9.15 25.75 19.50
C ILE A 45 -9.29 25.90 21.01
N TYR A 46 -8.22 25.61 21.74
CA TYR A 46 -8.27 25.55 23.20
C TYR A 46 -7.78 26.84 23.88
N GLY A 47 -6.99 27.65 23.19
CA GLY A 47 -6.31 28.82 23.76
C GLY A 47 -5.21 28.42 24.75
N ASP A 48 -5.00 29.28 25.75
CA ASP A 48 -3.87 29.23 26.68
C ASP A 48 -3.94 28.10 27.72
N SER A 49 -5.11 27.49 27.93
CA SER A 49 -5.30 26.38 28.85
C SER A 49 -6.39 25.43 28.36
N ILE A 50 -6.24 24.15 28.70
CA ILE A 50 -7.16 23.08 28.35
C ILE A 50 -7.76 22.56 29.65
N ILE A 51 -9.08 22.58 29.76
CA ILE A 51 -9.78 22.13 30.97
C ILE A 51 -10.38 20.76 30.70
N ILE A 52 -10.00 19.77 31.51
CA ILE A 52 -10.48 18.39 31.46
C ILE A 52 -11.47 18.21 32.61
N GLU A 53 -12.77 18.14 32.30
CA GLU A 53 -13.83 17.86 33.27
C GLU A 53 -14.22 16.38 33.19
N ARG A 54 -14.14 15.66 34.30
CA ARG A 54 -14.74 14.34 34.47
C ARG A 54 -15.91 14.42 35.45
N ARG A 55 -17.11 14.12 34.96
CA ARG A 55 -18.32 14.01 35.77
C ARG A 55 -18.63 12.56 36.07
N ILE A 56 -18.82 12.24 37.34
CA ILE A 56 -19.04 10.89 37.84
C ILE A 56 -20.41 10.85 38.51
N ASN A 57 -21.31 10.07 37.92
CA ASN A 57 -22.65 9.79 38.44
C ASN A 57 -22.69 8.36 39.00
N GLN A 58 -23.79 7.97 39.63
CA GLN A 58 -23.97 6.60 40.15
C GLN A 58 -23.91 5.51 39.07
N SER A 59 -24.33 5.82 37.83
CA SER A 59 -24.44 4.84 36.74
C SER A 59 -23.47 5.08 35.58
N SER A 60 -22.85 6.26 35.49
CA SER A 60 -21.99 6.62 34.37
C SER A 60 -20.92 7.63 34.73
N SER A 61 -19.84 7.66 33.95
CA SER A 61 -18.86 8.73 33.99
C SER A 61 -18.66 9.33 32.61
N THR A 62 -18.58 10.65 32.51
CA THR A 62 -18.38 11.37 31.25
C THR A 62 -17.16 12.28 31.37
N THR A 63 -16.36 12.34 30.32
CA THR A 63 -15.20 13.24 30.24
C THR A 63 -15.40 14.24 29.12
N VAL A 64 -15.12 15.51 29.40
CA VAL A 64 -15.28 16.62 28.47
C VAL A 64 -13.99 17.45 28.48
N LEU A 65 -13.50 17.78 27.29
CA LEU A 65 -12.43 18.75 27.09
C LEU A 65 -13.06 20.10 26.79
N LYS A 66 -12.63 21.14 27.50
CA LYS A 66 -13.07 22.52 27.31
C LYS A 66 -11.87 23.41 26.98
N ASP A 67 -12.15 24.53 26.32
CA ASP A 67 -11.17 25.58 26.08
C ASP A 67 -10.90 26.42 27.34
N HIS A 68 -10.00 27.40 27.21
CA HIS A 68 -9.62 28.33 28.27
C HIS A 68 -10.78 29.18 28.82
N GLN A 69 -11.93 29.23 28.14
CA GLN A 69 -13.15 29.93 28.58
C GLN A 69 -14.17 28.97 29.19
N GLY A 70 -13.86 27.68 29.29
CA GLY A 70 -14.76 26.65 29.80
C GLY A 70 -15.81 26.19 28.78
N ARG A 71 -15.69 26.55 27.50
CA ARG A 71 -16.60 26.07 26.44
C ARG A 71 -16.21 24.66 26.04
N LYS A 72 -17.18 23.76 25.97
CA LYS A 72 -16.97 22.37 25.56
C LYS A 72 -16.45 22.32 24.11
N VAL A 73 -15.29 21.70 23.93
CA VAL A 73 -14.66 21.47 22.63
C VAL A 73 -14.85 20.02 22.18
N ALA A 74 -14.61 19.07 23.08
CA ALA A 74 -14.62 17.65 22.75
C ALA A 74 -15.11 16.78 23.92
N SER A 75 -15.50 15.54 23.62
CA SER A 75 -15.88 14.56 24.65
C SER A 75 -15.65 13.11 24.24
N ARG A 76 -14.97 12.85 23.11
CA ARG A 76 -14.64 11.47 22.73
C ARG A 76 -13.41 11.04 23.51
N ARG A 77 -13.28 9.72 23.70
CA ARG A 77 -12.15 9.15 24.42
C ARG A 77 -10.86 9.27 23.63
N GLU A 78 -10.96 9.30 22.31
CA GLU A 78 -9.88 9.48 21.36
C GLU A 78 -9.30 10.89 21.48
N ASP A 79 -10.14 11.93 21.63
CA ASP A 79 -9.66 13.31 21.81
C ASP A 79 -8.83 13.48 23.10
N LEU A 80 -9.21 12.79 24.18
CA LEU A 80 -8.42 12.75 25.41
C LEU A 80 -7.10 11.98 25.22
N ARG A 81 -7.11 10.93 24.40
CA ARG A 81 -5.91 10.14 24.12
C ARG A 81 -4.89 10.96 23.33
N ASP A 82 -5.33 11.63 22.28
CA ASP A 82 -4.47 12.51 21.46
C ASP A 82 -3.84 13.61 22.32
N LEU A 83 -4.60 14.18 23.26
CA LEU A 83 -4.11 15.18 24.21
C LEU A 83 -3.02 14.61 25.13
N VAL A 84 -3.26 13.42 25.70
CA VAL A 84 -2.32 12.73 26.60
C VAL A 84 -1.04 12.35 25.85
N GLU A 85 -1.16 11.90 24.60
CA GLU A 85 -0.04 11.57 23.71
C GLU A 85 0.78 12.81 23.35
N HIS A 86 0.13 13.93 22.98
CA HIS A 86 0.81 15.19 22.69
C HIS A 86 1.66 15.70 23.86
N PHE A 87 1.12 15.64 25.08
CA PHE A 87 1.86 16.05 26.28
C PHE A 87 2.78 14.95 26.85
N ASN A 88 2.88 13.81 26.16
CA ASN A 88 3.75 12.70 26.54
C ASN A 88 3.49 12.19 27.97
N ILE A 89 2.23 12.21 28.41
CA ILE A 89 1.80 11.80 29.75
C ILE A 89 1.55 10.30 29.76
N ASP A 90 2.45 9.53 30.37
CA ASP A 90 2.25 8.10 30.57
C ASP A 90 1.68 7.81 31.97
N VAL A 91 0.38 7.49 32.01
CA VAL A 91 -0.32 7.13 33.27
C VAL A 91 0.05 5.74 33.79
N GLU A 92 0.58 4.87 32.93
CA GLU A 92 1.02 3.52 33.29
C GLU A 92 2.42 3.53 33.91
N ASN A 93 3.22 4.56 33.62
CA ASN A 93 4.54 4.74 34.21
C ASN A 93 4.43 4.94 35.74
N PRO A 94 4.95 4.01 36.57
CA PRO A 94 4.85 4.11 38.02
C PRO A 94 5.66 5.28 38.61
N CYS A 95 6.58 5.88 37.86
CA CYS A 95 7.26 7.12 38.23
C CYS A 95 6.42 8.38 37.98
N VAL A 96 5.46 8.32 37.05
CA VAL A 96 4.51 9.41 36.79
C VAL A 96 3.36 9.35 37.79
N ILE A 97 2.80 8.16 38.04
CA ILE A 97 1.75 7.93 39.04
C ILE A 97 2.28 7.04 40.16
N MET A 98 2.72 7.67 41.24
CA MET A 98 3.25 6.99 42.42
C MET A 98 2.18 6.88 43.52
N SER A 99 1.51 5.72 43.60
CA SER A 99 0.58 5.43 44.71
C SER A 99 1.32 4.96 45.96
N GLN A 100 0.67 5.08 47.12
CA GLN A 100 1.26 4.64 48.40
C GLN A 100 1.67 3.15 48.37
N ASP A 101 0.85 2.30 47.74
CA ASP A 101 1.16 0.87 47.62
C ASP A 101 2.28 0.60 46.62
N LYS A 102 2.33 1.30 45.47
CA LYS A 102 3.46 1.21 44.52
C LYS A 102 4.77 1.67 45.15
N SER A 103 4.75 2.74 45.97
CA SER A 103 5.92 3.17 46.74
C SER A 103 6.33 2.13 47.78
N ARG A 104 5.36 1.52 48.49
CA ARG A 104 5.66 0.47 49.48
C ARG A 104 6.22 -0.76 48.81
N GLU A 105 5.64 -1.20 47.69
CA GLU A 105 6.12 -2.31 46.87
C GLU A 105 7.53 -2.03 46.35
N PHE A 106 7.81 -0.84 45.84
CA PHE A 106 9.16 -0.48 45.38
C PHE A 106 10.20 -0.48 46.52
N LEU A 107 9.87 0.10 47.68
CA LEU A 107 10.80 0.21 48.81
C LEU A 107 10.99 -1.11 49.57
N HIS A 108 9.95 -1.95 49.63
CA HIS A 108 9.95 -3.20 50.40
C HIS A 108 9.96 -4.47 49.55
N SER A 109 10.02 -4.37 48.21
CA SER A 109 10.30 -5.54 47.38
C SER A 109 11.73 -5.99 47.69
N GLY A 110 11.86 -7.08 48.46
CA GLY A 110 13.14 -7.68 48.81
C GLY A 110 13.84 -8.38 47.64
N ASN A 111 13.18 -8.48 46.47
CA ASN A 111 13.63 -9.23 45.31
C ASN A 111 14.20 -8.30 44.22
N GLU A 112 15.43 -8.56 43.80
CA GLU A 112 16.15 -7.79 42.77
C GLU A 112 15.44 -7.82 41.41
N LYS A 113 14.75 -8.92 41.08
CA LYS A 113 14.00 -9.04 39.82
C LYS A 113 12.84 -8.06 39.74
N ASP A 114 12.17 -7.81 40.85
CA ASP A 114 11.02 -6.89 40.89
C ASP A 114 11.48 -5.43 40.80
N LYS A 115 12.63 -5.11 41.40
CA LYS A 115 13.29 -3.80 41.21
C LYS A 115 13.69 -3.58 39.75
N PHE A 116 14.26 -4.60 39.10
CA PHE A 116 14.58 -4.52 37.67
C PHE A 116 13.33 -4.33 36.83
N LYS A 117 12.26 -5.10 37.08
CA LYS A 117 10.98 -4.96 36.36
C LYS A 117 10.37 -3.57 36.55
N PHE A 118 10.45 -3.02 37.75
CA PHE A 118 10.02 -1.64 38.03
C PHE A 118 10.83 -0.64 37.22
N PHE A 119 12.16 -0.73 37.25
CA PHE A 119 13.04 0.12 36.46
C PHE A 119 12.76 0.01 34.96
N PHE A 120 12.61 -1.21 34.45
CA PHE A 120 12.33 -1.52 33.05
C PHE A 120 11.00 -0.93 32.57
N LYS A 121 9.98 -0.93 33.43
CA LYS A 121 8.71 -0.24 33.17
C LYS A 121 8.83 1.28 33.29
N ALA A 122 9.48 1.76 34.34
CA ALA A 122 9.62 3.19 34.64
C ALA A 122 10.42 3.96 33.56
N THR A 123 11.41 3.29 32.96
CA THR A 123 12.23 3.82 31.87
C THR A 123 11.62 3.59 30.49
N LEU A 124 10.38 3.10 30.42
CA LEU A 124 9.66 2.80 29.18
C LEU A 124 10.33 1.74 28.28
N LEU A 125 11.40 1.09 28.74
CA LEU A 125 12.11 0.04 28.00
C LEU A 125 11.22 -1.17 27.70
N GLN A 126 10.26 -1.47 28.58
CA GLN A 126 9.28 -2.52 28.30
C GLN A 126 8.45 -2.22 27.05
N GLN A 127 7.94 -0.98 26.91
CA GLN A 127 7.12 -0.59 25.76
C GLN A 127 7.92 -0.67 24.46
N VAL A 128 9.18 -0.23 24.49
CA VAL A 128 10.10 -0.34 23.34
C VAL A 128 10.33 -1.80 22.97
N ASN A 129 10.59 -2.66 23.96
CA ASN A 129 10.79 -4.09 23.73
C ASN A 129 9.55 -4.75 23.11
N ASP A 130 8.37 -4.48 23.66
CA ASP A 130 7.11 -5.04 23.17
C ASP A 130 6.82 -4.56 21.73
N LEU A 131 7.11 -3.29 21.43
CA LEU A 131 7.02 -2.74 20.07
C LEU A 131 8.01 -3.42 19.10
N LEU A 132 9.28 -3.60 19.50
CA LEU A 132 10.28 -4.27 18.66
C LEU A 132 9.89 -5.72 18.36
N LEU A 133 9.35 -6.44 19.34
CA LEU A 133 8.85 -7.80 19.13
C LEU A 133 7.68 -7.81 18.13
N SER A 134 6.72 -6.89 18.28
CA SER A 134 5.60 -6.77 17.35
C SER A 134 6.04 -6.44 15.93
N ILE A 135 6.97 -5.49 15.75
CA ILE A 135 7.53 -5.14 14.44
C ILE A 135 8.22 -6.35 13.81
N ASN A 136 9.00 -7.11 14.60
CA ASN A 136 9.67 -8.30 14.11
C ASN A 136 8.70 -9.40 13.65
N GLU A 137 7.58 -9.59 14.36
CA GLU A 137 6.51 -10.49 13.93
C GLU A 137 5.86 -10.02 12.63
N GLN A 138 5.53 -8.73 12.52
CA GLN A 138 4.98 -8.15 11.30
C GLN A 138 5.92 -8.31 10.11
N LEU A 139 7.22 -8.09 10.31
CA LEU A 139 8.25 -8.23 9.27
C LEU A 139 8.35 -9.68 8.79
N LYS A 140 8.34 -10.65 9.72
CA LYS A 140 8.32 -12.07 9.37
C LYS A 140 7.09 -12.44 8.54
N SER A 141 5.91 -11.96 8.92
CA SER A 141 4.68 -12.20 8.15
C SER A 141 4.72 -11.55 6.77
N ALA A 142 5.24 -10.32 6.66
CA ALA A 142 5.38 -9.63 5.39
C ALA A 142 6.35 -10.34 4.44
N ASN A 143 7.51 -10.78 4.94
CA ASN A 143 8.46 -11.55 4.14
C ASN A 143 7.87 -12.87 3.65
N ALA A 144 7.16 -13.60 4.52
CA ALA A 144 6.50 -14.84 4.11
C ALA A 144 5.47 -14.61 2.99
N LEU A 145 4.73 -13.51 3.04
CA LEU A 145 3.79 -13.13 1.99
C LEU A 145 4.50 -12.75 0.68
N VAL A 146 5.63 -12.04 0.76
CA VAL A 146 6.47 -11.75 -0.42
C VAL A 146 6.97 -13.04 -1.07
N ASP A 147 7.49 -13.97 -0.28
CA ASP A 147 7.96 -15.27 -0.78
C ASP A 147 6.84 -16.06 -1.48
N GLU A 148 5.62 -16.05 -0.93
CA GLU A 148 4.45 -16.68 -1.53
C GLU A 148 4.05 -16.03 -2.86
N LEU A 149 4.03 -14.69 -2.92
CA LEU A 149 3.72 -13.94 -4.14
C LEU A 149 4.78 -14.18 -5.22
N GLU A 150 6.06 -14.14 -4.87
CA GLU A 150 7.16 -14.46 -5.80
C GLU A 150 7.03 -15.89 -6.33
N ALA A 151 6.68 -16.86 -5.47
CA ALA A 151 6.42 -18.23 -5.89
C ALA A 151 5.23 -18.33 -6.88
N SER A 152 4.20 -17.51 -6.71
CA SER A 152 3.04 -17.46 -7.60
C SER A 152 3.32 -16.79 -8.96
N ILE A 153 4.25 -15.84 -9.02
CA ILE A 153 4.62 -15.12 -10.24
C ILE A 153 5.50 -15.98 -11.16
N LYS A 154 6.43 -16.75 -10.59
CA LYS A 154 7.35 -17.64 -11.35
C LYS A 154 6.67 -18.52 -12.42
N PRO A 155 5.56 -19.23 -12.15
CA PRO A 155 4.90 -20.02 -13.20
C PRO A 155 4.27 -19.16 -14.30
N ILE A 156 3.76 -17.98 -13.97
CA ILE A 156 3.18 -17.04 -14.94
C ILE A 156 4.25 -16.51 -15.89
N GLU A 157 5.44 -16.15 -15.36
CA GLU A 157 6.58 -15.72 -16.18
C GLU A 157 7.06 -16.83 -17.12
N LYS A 158 7.05 -18.08 -16.63
CA LYS A 158 7.39 -19.24 -17.44
C LYS A 158 6.37 -19.44 -18.58
N GLU A 159 5.08 -19.38 -18.27
CA GLU A 159 4.01 -19.48 -19.27
C GLU A 159 4.10 -18.36 -20.31
N LEU A 160 4.38 -17.12 -19.89
CA LEU A 160 4.59 -15.98 -20.77
C LEU A 160 5.74 -16.25 -21.74
N THR A 161 6.86 -16.77 -21.24
CA THR A 161 8.04 -17.10 -22.06
C THR A 161 7.72 -18.20 -23.08
N GLU A 162 6.97 -19.23 -22.68
CA GLU A 162 6.52 -20.30 -23.57
C GLU A 162 5.59 -19.77 -24.67
N LEU A 163 4.63 -18.90 -24.33
CA LEU A 163 3.72 -18.26 -25.28
C LEU A 163 4.47 -17.35 -26.26
N GLN A 164 5.43 -16.56 -25.79
CA GLN A 164 6.29 -15.76 -26.66
C GLN A 164 7.08 -16.62 -27.66
N GLY A 165 7.58 -17.78 -27.22
CA GLY A 165 8.22 -18.75 -28.11
C GLY A 165 7.27 -19.29 -29.18
N LYS A 166 6.02 -19.61 -28.81
CA LYS A 166 4.98 -20.06 -29.76
C LYS A 166 4.63 -18.99 -30.79
N ILE A 167 4.53 -17.73 -30.37
CA ILE A 167 4.25 -16.60 -31.28
C ILE A 167 5.35 -16.48 -32.33
N LYS A 168 6.63 -16.46 -31.91
CA LYS A 168 7.77 -16.38 -32.85
C LYS A 168 7.79 -17.54 -33.85
N ASN A 169 7.46 -18.75 -33.39
CA ASN A 169 7.36 -19.91 -34.27
C ASN A 169 6.21 -19.74 -35.30
N MET A 170 5.07 -19.20 -34.89
CA MET A 170 3.96 -18.92 -35.79
C MET A 170 4.30 -17.84 -36.82
N GLU A 171 4.98 -16.78 -36.42
CA GLU A 171 5.48 -15.73 -37.34
C GLU A 171 6.38 -16.34 -38.42
N HIS A 172 7.30 -17.23 -38.04
CA HIS A 172 8.16 -17.92 -39.00
C HIS A 172 7.39 -18.84 -39.95
N LEU A 173 6.38 -19.57 -39.44
CA LEU A 173 5.50 -20.40 -40.28
C LEU A 173 4.70 -19.56 -41.28
N GLU A 174 4.24 -18.38 -40.87
CA GLU A 174 3.54 -17.46 -41.75
C GLU A 174 4.47 -16.95 -42.87
N GLU A 175 5.71 -16.59 -42.55
CA GLU A 175 6.70 -16.18 -43.54
C GLU A 175 6.98 -17.30 -44.56
N MET A 176 7.17 -18.54 -44.10
CA MET A 176 7.33 -19.70 -44.99
C MET A 176 6.10 -19.91 -45.88
N SER A 177 4.88 -19.76 -45.34
CA SER A 177 3.63 -19.88 -46.10
C SER A 177 3.56 -18.82 -47.21
N GLN A 178 3.93 -17.58 -46.91
CA GLN A 178 4.01 -16.51 -47.91
C GLN A 178 5.03 -16.83 -49.01
N GLN A 179 6.22 -17.33 -48.66
CA GLN A 179 7.23 -17.76 -49.63
C GLN A 179 6.70 -18.88 -50.54
N VAL A 180 6.00 -19.88 -49.97
CA VAL A 180 5.36 -20.96 -50.75
C VAL A 180 4.34 -20.39 -51.73
N GLN A 181 3.50 -19.43 -51.31
CA GLN A 181 2.55 -18.79 -52.22
C GLN A 181 3.26 -18.03 -53.35
N GLN A 182 4.34 -17.31 -53.05
CA GLN A 182 5.13 -16.61 -54.08
C GLN A 182 5.77 -17.59 -55.07
N LEU A 183 6.31 -18.70 -54.59
CA LEU A 183 6.89 -19.75 -55.44
C LEU A 183 5.83 -20.40 -56.34
N LYS A 184 4.62 -20.67 -55.81
CA LYS A 184 3.50 -21.15 -56.63
C LYS A 184 3.13 -20.18 -57.75
N LYS A 185 3.07 -18.87 -57.45
CA LYS A 185 2.82 -17.83 -58.45
C LYS A 185 3.94 -17.82 -59.52
N LYS A 186 5.21 -17.85 -59.10
CA LYS A 186 6.36 -17.91 -60.02
C LYS A 186 6.33 -19.17 -60.91
N LEU A 187 5.95 -20.31 -60.34
CA LEU A 187 5.80 -21.57 -61.08
C LEU A 187 4.73 -21.46 -62.17
N ALA A 188 3.55 -20.93 -61.83
CA ALA A 188 2.49 -20.71 -62.81
C ALA A 188 2.93 -19.79 -63.95
N TRP A 189 3.63 -18.69 -63.62
CA TRP A 189 4.17 -17.77 -64.63
C TRP A 189 5.26 -18.40 -65.50
N SER A 190 6.11 -19.26 -64.94
CA SER A 190 7.11 -20.01 -65.70
C SER A 190 6.45 -20.91 -66.76
N TRP A 191 5.34 -21.56 -66.39
CA TRP A 191 4.58 -22.39 -67.33
C TRP A 191 3.98 -21.56 -68.46
N VAL A 192 3.32 -20.44 -68.15
CA VAL A 192 2.81 -19.50 -69.16
C VAL A 192 3.92 -19.02 -70.09
N TYR A 193 5.07 -18.61 -69.55
CA TYR A 193 6.21 -18.16 -70.33
C TYR A 193 6.76 -19.24 -71.27
N SER A 194 6.80 -20.49 -70.81
CA SER A 194 7.24 -21.62 -71.64
C SER A 194 6.30 -21.87 -72.83
N VAL A 195 4.99 -21.83 -72.59
CA VAL A 195 3.97 -22.03 -73.62
C VAL A 195 3.94 -20.85 -74.58
N ASP A 196 4.04 -19.61 -74.09
CA ASP A 196 4.06 -18.40 -74.91
C ASP A 196 5.28 -18.37 -75.83
N LYS A 197 6.45 -18.78 -75.33
CA LYS A 197 7.67 -18.93 -76.15
C LYS A 197 7.47 -19.96 -77.26
N GLU A 198 6.90 -21.12 -76.95
CA GLU A 198 6.61 -22.17 -77.93
C GLU A 198 5.58 -21.68 -78.98
N LEU A 199 4.56 -20.93 -78.55
CA LEU A 199 3.58 -20.32 -79.43
C LEU A 199 4.22 -19.31 -80.38
N GLN A 200 5.11 -18.44 -79.88
CA GLN A 200 5.85 -17.49 -80.73
C GLN A 200 6.71 -18.22 -81.78
N GLU A 201 7.40 -19.29 -81.40
CA GLU A 201 8.18 -20.10 -82.34
C GLU A 201 7.28 -20.71 -83.43
N GLN A 202 6.09 -21.19 -83.08
CA GLN A 202 5.12 -21.69 -84.06
C GLN A 202 4.53 -20.58 -84.93
N MET A 203 4.24 -19.40 -84.38
CA MET A 203 3.75 -18.25 -85.14
C MET A 203 4.78 -17.79 -86.18
N VAL A 204 6.07 -17.77 -85.84
CA VAL A 204 7.15 -17.49 -86.80
C VAL A 204 7.17 -18.53 -87.93
N LYS A 205 6.99 -19.83 -87.62
CA LYS A 205 6.89 -20.89 -88.64
C LYS A 205 5.67 -20.69 -89.55
N VAL A 206 4.51 -20.40 -88.98
CA VAL A 206 3.27 -20.12 -89.73
C VAL A 206 3.42 -18.88 -90.61
N GLY A 207 4.06 -17.81 -90.12
CA GLY A 207 4.39 -16.62 -90.89
C GLY A 207 5.22 -16.95 -92.13
N LYS A 208 6.32 -17.70 -91.96
CA LYS A 208 7.16 -18.16 -93.08
C LYS A 208 6.39 -19.04 -94.08
N LEU A 209 5.48 -19.88 -93.60
CA LEU A 209 4.63 -20.68 -94.48
C LEU A 209 3.62 -19.83 -95.25
N LYS A 210 3.01 -18.83 -94.58
CA LYS A 210 2.10 -17.87 -95.23
C LYS A 210 2.78 -17.06 -96.32
N GLU A 211 4.02 -16.62 -96.12
CA GLU A 211 4.80 -15.93 -97.15
C GLU A 211 5.04 -16.80 -98.40
N ARG A 212 5.06 -18.14 -98.25
CA ARG A 212 5.22 -19.08 -99.37
C ARG A 212 3.92 -19.37 -100.13
N ILE A 213 2.75 -19.06 -99.55
CA ILE A 213 1.45 -19.26 -100.18
C ILE A 213 1.36 -18.53 -101.53
N PRO A 214 1.66 -17.22 -101.65
CA PRO A 214 1.58 -16.52 -102.94
C PRO A 214 2.53 -17.10 -104.00
N THR A 215 3.74 -17.56 -103.62
CA THR A 215 4.66 -18.22 -104.56
C THR A 215 4.11 -19.55 -105.07
N CYS A 216 3.47 -20.33 -104.21
CA CYS A 216 2.81 -21.58 -104.60
C CYS A 216 1.55 -21.31 -105.44
N GLN A 217 0.78 -20.28 -105.10
CA GLN A 217 -0.41 -19.88 -105.85
C GLN A 217 -0.04 -19.42 -107.27
N ALA A 218 1.00 -18.60 -107.41
CA ALA A 218 1.52 -18.19 -108.71
C ALA A 218 2.02 -19.37 -109.57
N ARG A 219 2.52 -20.44 -108.95
CA ARG A 219 2.89 -21.68 -109.67
C ARG A 219 1.66 -22.47 -110.13
N ILE A 220 0.61 -22.54 -109.32
CA ILE A 220 -0.65 -23.21 -109.67
C ILE A 220 -1.34 -22.44 -110.82
N ASP A 221 -1.38 -21.12 -110.75
CA ASP A 221 -1.96 -20.26 -111.78
C ASP A 221 -1.17 -20.34 -113.11
N HIS A 222 0.12 -20.68 -113.06
CA HIS A 222 0.96 -20.92 -114.24
C HIS A 222 0.76 -22.33 -114.85
N GLU A 223 0.27 -23.32 -114.11
CA GLU A 223 -0.05 -24.66 -114.66
C GLU A 223 -1.50 -24.78 -115.17
N LEU A 224 -2.36 -23.81 -114.86
CA LEU A 224 -3.77 -23.76 -115.28
C LEU A 224 -4.01 -22.89 -116.53
N ASN A 225 -2.96 -22.34 -117.14
CA ASN A 225 -2.97 -21.54 -118.37
C ASN A 225 -2.12 -22.22 -119.45
#